data_AF-A0A0C1ZDB6-F1
#
_entry.id   AF-A0A0C1ZDB6-F1
#
_cell.length_a   1.000
_cell.length_b   1.000
_cell.length_c   1.000
_cell.angle_alpha   90.00
_cell.angle_beta   90.00
_cell.angle_gamma   90.00
#
_symmetry.space_group_name_H-M   'P 1'
#
loop_
_entity.id
_entity.type
_entity.pdbx_description
1 polymer ?
#
loop_
_entity_poly.entity_id
_entity_poly.type
_entity_poly.pdbx_seq_one_letter_code
_entity_poly.pdbx_strand_id
1 'polypeptide(L)'
;MQLSLKNLSVRTQVLVPVLFTAITLFITLWITQNNLEAEQELVASNSDSLVFYKDTLAKIDDQVYPLRISAVYAIYDASRRDAFLADLKAGAKAIDADLDLVDARGTFSKEAQKVRQSIDAYIDYSTRAVEFFNRHDRGLVSDSEYTNFISGYRRVGNEMVATINSLSQRVNEIATEATAASAREHTRVQNNAMMSVIAVFAFSLLGAWFLSGMIVTPIQKLQEVMRKLAGGDLSVRADIDGDNEISQLSKDVNQTAKQLHDTVDQLMRISEEVASASTELAAVMTQAEANAQQELAEIEQVASAVNELASTANNVSDNATSADATAREADGLAQSGLAIFQESAQASEQMSQALNDAAQVVLRLKEQSVQINDVIEVIRGVSEQTNLLALNAAIEAARAGESGRGFAVVADEVRMLAARTQDSTQEISSIIEELQAQSGLANDSMQVSLEMLNRNNELTQQANDALIGITESVANINDSNTQVATAAEEQSQVTQDINRNVVNMSELVNQNVAGISQSASASTELSHLAEKQKEQLSFFKL
;
A
#
# COMPACT_ATOMS: atom_id res chain seq x y z
N MET A 1 47.00 -17.98 19.82
CA MET A 1 46.46 -17.30 18.63
C MET A 1 46.98 -18.02 17.41
N GLN A 2 46.15 -18.80 16.73
CA GLN A 2 46.50 -19.32 15.40
C GLN A 2 46.44 -18.12 14.44
N LEU A 3 47.57 -17.76 13.85
CA LEU A 3 47.64 -16.78 12.76
C LEU A 3 46.92 -17.38 11.54
N SER A 4 45.59 -17.25 11.51
CA SER A 4 44.79 -17.58 10.33
C SER A 4 44.96 -16.45 9.33
N LEU A 5 45.60 -16.75 8.19
CA LEU A 5 45.77 -15.80 7.08
C LEU A 5 44.42 -15.20 6.65
N LYS A 6 43.30 -15.91 6.85
CA LYS A 6 41.93 -15.49 6.53
C LYS A 6 41.43 -14.25 7.28
N ASN A 7 42.07 -13.88 8.39
CA ASN A 7 41.70 -12.69 9.17
C ASN A 7 42.52 -11.44 8.79
N LEU A 8 43.47 -11.59 7.86
CA LEU A 8 44.25 -10.47 7.34
C LEU A 8 43.59 -9.95 6.05
N SER A 9 43.71 -8.63 5.83
CA SER A 9 43.25 -8.00 4.60
C SER A 9 43.84 -8.70 3.37
N VAL A 10 43.08 -8.82 2.29
CA VAL A 10 43.56 -9.42 1.03
C VAL A 10 44.82 -8.70 0.55
N ARG A 11 44.88 -7.38 0.75
CA ARG A 11 46.08 -6.57 0.48
C ARG A 11 47.29 -7.05 1.28
N THR A 12 47.11 -7.32 2.58
CA THR A 12 48.19 -7.82 3.45
C THR A 12 48.59 -9.24 3.09
N GLN A 13 47.63 -10.11 2.75
CA GLN A 13 47.88 -11.49 2.31
C GLN A 13 48.76 -11.54 1.04
N VAL A 14 48.65 -10.55 0.15
CA VAL A 14 49.48 -10.46 -1.06
C VAL A 14 50.81 -9.73 -0.81
N LEU A 15 50.78 -8.58 -0.11
CA LEU A 15 51.98 -7.76 0.05
C LEU A 15 53.04 -8.39 0.96
N VAL A 16 52.65 -9.10 2.03
CA VAL A 16 53.61 -9.68 2.98
C VAL A 16 54.49 -10.76 2.31
N PRO A 17 53.93 -11.74 1.57
CA PRO A 17 54.72 -12.73 0.84
C PRO A 17 55.57 -12.10 -0.25
N VAL A 18 55.05 -11.13 -1.01
CA VAL A 18 55.82 -10.44 -2.06
C VAL A 18 57.01 -9.66 -1.47
N LEU A 19 56.82 -8.98 -0.35
CA LEU A 19 57.89 -8.26 0.33
C LEU A 19 58.92 -9.22 0.93
N PHE A 20 58.46 -10.36 1.47
CA PHE A 20 59.35 -11.41 1.96
C PHE A 20 60.18 -12.05 0.84
N THR A 21 59.58 -12.36 -0.32
CA THR A 21 60.30 -12.90 -1.48
C THR A 21 61.28 -11.88 -2.06
N ALA A 22 60.93 -10.59 -2.11
CA ALA A 22 61.83 -9.53 -2.55
C ALA A 22 63.05 -9.38 -1.61
N ILE A 23 62.83 -9.38 -0.29
CA ILE A 23 63.92 -9.27 0.70
C ILE A 23 64.82 -10.51 0.64
N THR A 24 64.24 -11.72 0.60
CA THR A 24 65.03 -12.95 0.53
C THR A 24 65.84 -13.06 -0.76
N LEU A 25 65.28 -12.64 -1.90
CA LEU A 25 66.00 -12.57 -3.16
C LEU A 25 67.17 -11.57 -3.08
N PHE A 26 66.92 -10.37 -2.52
CA PHE A 26 67.95 -9.35 -2.35
C PHE A 26 69.10 -9.85 -1.47
N ILE A 27 68.81 -10.45 -0.31
CA ILE A 27 69.82 -11.02 0.58
C ILE A 27 70.61 -12.12 -0.12
N THR A 28 69.94 -12.99 -0.88
CA THR A 28 70.58 -14.10 -1.61
C THR A 28 71.54 -13.59 -2.69
N LEU A 29 71.13 -12.57 -3.46
CA LEU A 29 71.96 -11.94 -4.48
C LEU A 29 73.17 -11.23 -3.85
N TRP A 30 72.96 -10.52 -2.74
CA TRP A 30 74.04 -9.82 -2.04
C TRP A 30 75.10 -10.79 -1.50
N ILE A 31 74.69 -11.89 -0.86
CA ILE A 31 75.61 -12.96 -0.41
C ILE A 31 76.36 -13.58 -1.59
N THR A 32 75.65 -13.84 -2.68
CA THR A 32 76.24 -14.42 -3.90
C THR A 32 77.32 -13.52 -4.48
N GLN A 33 77.04 -12.21 -4.59
CA GLN A 33 78.00 -11.22 -5.09
C GLN A 33 79.26 -11.19 -4.21
N ASN A 34 79.09 -11.09 -2.89
CA ASN A 34 80.21 -11.01 -1.97
C ASN A 34 81.11 -12.26 -2.00
N ASN A 35 80.51 -13.45 -2.13
CA ASN A 35 81.27 -14.70 -2.28
C ASN A 35 82.02 -14.78 -3.62
N LEU A 36 81.42 -14.25 -4.70
CA LEU A 36 82.04 -14.25 -6.02
C LEU A 36 83.24 -13.29 -6.09
N GLU A 37 83.12 -12.11 -5.47
CA GLU A 37 84.21 -11.13 -5.36
C GLU A 37 85.40 -11.71 -4.57
N ALA A 38 85.14 -12.36 -3.42
CA ALA A 38 86.19 -12.99 -2.61
C ALA A 38 86.95 -14.11 -3.36
N GLU A 39 86.25 -14.92 -4.16
CA GLU A 39 86.89 -15.93 -5.00
C GLU A 39 87.70 -15.30 -6.13
N GLN A 40 87.21 -14.25 -6.80
CA GLN A 40 87.95 -13.55 -7.85
C GLN A 40 89.28 -12.97 -7.35
N GLU A 41 89.31 -12.39 -6.15
CA GLU A 41 90.55 -11.90 -5.52
C GLU A 41 91.55 -13.03 -5.24
N LEU A 42 91.07 -14.19 -4.76
CA LEU A 42 91.91 -15.36 -4.50
C LEU A 42 92.58 -15.88 -5.78
N VAL A 43 91.83 -15.92 -6.89
CA VAL A 43 92.35 -16.37 -8.20
C VAL A 43 93.37 -15.40 -8.78
N ALA A 44 93.11 -14.10 -8.67
CA ALA A 44 94.05 -13.07 -9.11
C ALA A 44 95.39 -13.19 -8.37
N SER A 45 95.36 -13.31 -7.03
CA SER A 45 96.55 -13.45 -6.18
C SER A 45 97.38 -14.72 -6.49
N ASN A 46 96.70 -15.86 -6.69
CA ASN A 46 97.38 -17.11 -7.06
C ASN A 46 98.01 -17.05 -8.45
N SER A 47 97.35 -16.38 -9.41
CA SER A 47 97.87 -16.22 -10.76
C SER A 47 99.11 -15.32 -10.79
N ASP A 48 99.09 -14.20 -10.08
CA ASP A 48 100.24 -13.29 -9.97
C ASP A 48 101.45 -13.97 -9.32
N SER A 49 101.21 -14.77 -8.28
CA SER A 49 102.26 -15.54 -7.62
C SER A 49 102.89 -16.56 -8.56
N LEU A 50 102.08 -17.25 -9.36
CA LEU A 50 102.56 -18.24 -10.32
C LEU A 50 103.38 -17.63 -11.46
N VAL A 51 102.91 -16.51 -12.03
CA VAL A 51 103.62 -15.80 -13.11
C VAL A 51 105.02 -15.41 -12.67
N PHE A 52 105.16 -14.89 -11.44
CA PHE A 52 106.47 -14.55 -10.89
C PHE A 52 107.45 -15.72 -10.85
N TYR A 53 107.04 -16.89 -10.34
CA TYR A 53 107.95 -18.03 -10.22
C TYR A 53 108.36 -18.57 -11.58
N LYS A 54 107.45 -18.58 -12.56
CA LYS A 54 107.79 -18.97 -13.94
C LYS A 54 108.75 -17.98 -14.61
N ASP A 55 108.52 -16.68 -14.46
CA ASP A 55 109.38 -15.64 -15.02
C ASP A 55 110.79 -15.69 -14.40
N THR A 56 110.88 -15.88 -13.08
CA THR A 56 112.16 -15.96 -12.38
C THR A 56 112.94 -17.23 -12.76
N LEU A 57 112.24 -18.37 -12.94
CA LEU A 57 112.87 -19.59 -13.42
C LEU A 57 113.40 -19.48 -14.85
N ALA A 58 112.67 -18.79 -15.73
CA ALA A 58 113.13 -18.55 -17.09
C ALA A 58 114.45 -17.74 -17.10
N LYS A 59 114.58 -16.73 -16.23
CA LYS A 59 115.83 -15.96 -16.08
C LYS A 59 117.00 -16.82 -15.61
N ILE A 60 116.77 -17.73 -14.66
CA ILE A 60 117.79 -18.67 -14.18
C ILE A 60 118.25 -19.59 -15.32
N ASP A 61 117.30 -20.15 -16.08
CA ASP A 61 117.60 -21.04 -17.20
C ASP A 61 118.38 -20.30 -18.30
N ASP A 62 117.95 -19.08 -18.66
CA ASP A 62 118.60 -18.21 -19.64
C ASP A 62 120.05 -17.84 -19.27
N GLN A 63 120.40 -17.84 -17.97
CA GLN A 63 121.78 -17.59 -17.52
C GLN A 63 122.63 -18.86 -17.51
N VAL A 64 122.04 -20.02 -17.25
CA VAL A 64 122.77 -21.30 -17.17
C VAL A 64 123.23 -21.78 -18.55
N TYR A 65 122.43 -21.61 -19.60
CA TYR A 65 122.81 -22.05 -20.94
C TYR A 65 124.11 -21.39 -21.46
N PRO A 66 124.25 -20.04 -21.45
CA PRO A 66 125.49 -19.38 -21.84
C PRO A 66 126.70 -19.80 -21.01
N LEU A 67 126.53 -19.99 -19.70
CA LEU A 67 127.61 -20.45 -18.81
C LEU A 67 128.14 -21.82 -19.23
N ARG A 68 127.25 -22.77 -19.52
CA ARG A 68 127.65 -24.10 -19.99
C ARG A 68 128.31 -24.07 -21.36
N ILE A 69 127.82 -23.21 -22.27
CA ILE A 69 128.44 -23.02 -23.59
C ILE A 69 129.85 -22.44 -23.44
N SER A 70 130.01 -21.40 -22.63
CA SER A 70 131.31 -20.76 -22.35
C SER A 70 132.28 -21.76 -21.70
N ALA A 71 131.79 -22.61 -20.79
CA ALA A 71 132.57 -23.70 -20.21
C ALA A 71 133.09 -24.69 -21.24
N VAL A 72 132.28 -25.09 -22.24
CA VAL A 72 132.73 -25.99 -23.30
C VAL A 72 133.85 -25.35 -24.13
N TYR A 73 133.73 -24.06 -24.47
CA TYR A 73 134.79 -23.36 -25.21
C TYR A 73 136.08 -23.23 -24.40
N ALA A 74 136.00 -22.97 -23.09
CA ALA A 74 137.16 -22.84 -22.21
C ALA A 74 137.98 -24.13 -22.08
N ILE A 75 137.36 -25.30 -22.33
CA ILE A 75 138.06 -26.60 -22.38
C ILE A 75 139.07 -26.61 -23.53
N TYR A 76 138.67 -26.15 -24.72
CA TYR A 76 139.45 -26.31 -25.96
C TYR A 76 140.27 -25.07 -26.36
N ASP A 77 139.89 -23.88 -25.89
CA ASP A 77 140.53 -22.62 -26.26
C ASP A 77 141.08 -21.91 -25.01
N ALA A 78 142.41 -21.93 -24.86
CA ALA A 78 143.08 -21.32 -23.73
C ALA A 78 142.86 -19.79 -23.65
N SER A 79 142.67 -19.11 -24.79
CA SER A 79 142.47 -17.65 -24.83
C SER A 79 141.15 -17.21 -24.21
N ARG A 80 140.19 -18.13 -24.07
CA ARG A 80 138.84 -17.85 -23.55
C ARG A 80 138.69 -18.14 -22.06
N ARG A 81 139.70 -18.71 -21.39
CA ARG A 81 139.57 -19.16 -19.99
C ARG A 81 139.39 -18.00 -19.00
N ASP A 82 140.06 -16.88 -19.21
CA ASP A 82 139.89 -15.69 -18.36
C ASP A 82 138.51 -15.05 -18.52
N ALA A 83 138.03 -14.95 -19.77
CA ALA A 83 136.68 -14.49 -20.06
C ALA A 83 135.62 -15.43 -19.47
N PHE A 84 135.83 -16.75 -19.57
CA PHE A 84 134.95 -17.74 -18.96
C PHE A 84 134.86 -17.60 -17.43
N LEU A 85 135.99 -17.41 -16.72
CA LEU A 85 135.94 -17.19 -15.27
C LEU A 85 135.18 -15.92 -14.89
N ALA A 86 135.32 -14.86 -15.70
CA ALA A 86 134.57 -13.61 -15.51
C ALA A 86 133.06 -13.83 -15.74
N ASP A 87 132.68 -14.49 -16.84
CA ASP A 87 131.30 -14.84 -17.16
C ASP A 87 130.68 -15.75 -16.12
N LEU A 88 131.43 -16.76 -15.66
CA LEU A 88 131.03 -17.70 -14.62
C LEU A 88 130.69 -16.97 -13.32
N LYS A 89 131.54 -16.03 -12.89
CA LYS A 89 131.30 -15.24 -11.67
C LYS A 89 130.12 -14.28 -11.84
N ALA A 90 129.96 -13.67 -13.01
CA ALA A 90 128.85 -12.77 -13.30
C ALA A 90 127.51 -13.51 -13.35
N GLY A 91 127.45 -14.63 -14.08
CA GLY A 91 126.27 -15.48 -14.18
C GLY A 91 125.92 -16.13 -12.84
N ALA A 92 126.91 -16.58 -12.07
CA ALA A 92 126.70 -17.05 -10.69
C ALA A 92 125.96 -16.03 -9.84
N LYS A 93 126.44 -14.77 -9.83
CA LYS A 93 125.85 -13.70 -9.03
C LYS A 93 124.42 -13.37 -9.46
N ALA A 94 124.15 -13.41 -10.77
CA ALA A 94 122.84 -13.11 -11.30
C ALA A 94 121.83 -14.25 -11.01
N ILE A 95 122.25 -15.51 -11.11
CA ILE A 95 121.41 -16.65 -10.70
C ILE A 95 121.17 -16.62 -9.19
N ASP A 96 122.19 -16.28 -8.40
CA ASP A 96 122.07 -16.19 -6.94
C ASP A 96 121.02 -15.15 -6.52
N ALA A 97 120.97 -14.02 -7.21
CA ALA A 97 119.97 -12.97 -7.02
C ALA A 97 118.56 -13.42 -7.42
N ASP A 98 118.41 -14.14 -8.54
CA ASP A 98 117.11 -14.71 -8.93
C ASP A 98 116.65 -15.80 -7.94
N LEU A 99 117.57 -16.59 -7.39
CA LEU A 99 117.28 -17.56 -6.34
C LEU A 99 116.90 -16.89 -5.00
N ASP A 100 117.51 -15.75 -4.64
CA ASP A 100 117.10 -14.95 -3.48
C ASP A 100 115.65 -14.48 -3.61
N LEU A 101 115.24 -14.09 -4.83
CA LEU A 101 113.87 -13.69 -5.12
C LEU A 101 112.87 -14.85 -4.96
N VAL A 102 113.26 -16.07 -5.37
CA VAL A 102 112.45 -17.27 -5.15
C VAL A 102 112.39 -17.64 -3.66
N ASP A 103 113.52 -17.56 -2.95
CA ASP A 103 113.64 -17.89 -1.54
C ASP A 103 112.84 -16.92 -0.65
N ALA A 104 112.86 -15.62 -0.98
CA ALA A 104 112.14 -14.57 -0.25
C ALA A 104 110.61 -14.79 -0.21
N ARG A 105 110.05 -15.50 -1.19
CA ARG A 105 108.61 -15.84 -1.20
C ARG A 105 108.29 -17.14 -0.44
N GLY A 106 109.31 -17.88 0.01
CA GLY A 106 109.19 -19.02 0.92
C GLY A 106 108.66 -20.32 0.33
N THR A 107 107.81 -20.28 -0.71
CA THR A 107 107.13 -21.48 -1.25
C THR A 107 108.10 -22.53 -1.81
N PHE A 108 109.17 -22.10 -2.49
CA PHE A 108 110.15 -22.97 -3.13
C PHE A 108 111.56 -22.83 -2.53
N SER A 109 111.64 -22.36 -1.28
CA SER A 109 112.90 -22.08 -0.58
C SER A 109 113.84 -23.29 -0.55
N LYS A 110 113.31 -24.48 -0.27
CA LYS A 110 114.09 -25.73 -0.21
C LYS A 110 114.67 -26.12 -1.57
N GLU A 111 113.89 -25.98 -2.63
CA GLU A 111 114.27 -26.28 -4.00
C GLU A 111 115.28 -25.24 -4.53
N ALA A 112 115.05 -23.94 -4.24
CA ALA A 112 115.97 -22.86 -4.57
C ALA A 112 117.34 -23.05 -3.90
N GLN A 113 117.37 -23.46 -2.63
CA GLN A 113 118.62 -23.76 -1.92
C GLN A 113 119.38 -24.94 -2.54
N LYS A 114 118.69 -25.99 -2.98
CA LYS A 114 119.32 -27.12 -3.70
C LYS A 114 119.92 -26.68 -5.03
N VAL A 115 119.21 -25.83 -5.78
CA VAL A 115 119.74 -25.24 -7.02
C VAL A 115 121.00 -24.44 -6.72
N ARG A 116 120.98 -23.58 -5.69
CA ARG A 116 122.14 -22.81 -5.25
C ARG A 116 123.36 -23.69 -4.97
N GLN A 117 123.18 -24.74 -4.16
CA GLN A 117 124.26 -25.69 -3.84
C GLN A 117 124.86 -26.35 -5.10
N SER A 118 124.02 -26.73 -6.05
CA SER A 118 124.48 -27.35 -7.30
C SER A 118 125.22 -26.37 -8.23
N ILE A 119 124.81 -25.10 -8.23
CA ILE A 119 125.45 -24.02 -8.97
C ILE A 119 126.81 -23.70 -8.35
N ASP A 120 126.88 -23.58 -7.03
CA ASP A 120 128.13 -23.37 -6.30
C ASP A 120 129.13 -24.50 -6.56
N ALA A 121 128.66 -25.75 -6.53
CA ALA A 121 129.47 -26.91 -6.88
C ALA A 121 129.97 -26.84 -8.33
N TYR A 122 129.13 -26.40 -9.28
CA TYR A 122 129.49 -26.22 -10.68
C TYR A 122 130.53 -25.11 -10.87
N ILE A 123 130.39 -23.99 -10.17
CA ILE A 123 131.33 -22.87 -10.22
C ILE A 123 132.69 -23.26 -9.64
N ASP A 124 132.71 -23.92 -8.48
CA ASP A 124 133.93 -24.41 -7.84
C ASP A 124 134.65 -25.45 -8.71
N TYR A 125 133.90 -26.36 -9.36
CA TYR A 125 134.47 -27.29 -10.32
C TYR A 125 135.00 -26.58 -11.58
N SER A 126 134.26 -25.60 -12.11
CA SER A 126 134.64 -24.80 -13.28
C SER A 126 135.91 -23.98 -13.03
N THR A 127 136.08 -23.45 -11.83
CA THR A 127 137.26 -22.66 -11.47
C THR A 127 138.51 -23.55 -11.43
N ARG A 128 138.41 -24.73 -10.79
CA ARG A 128 139.46 -25.74 -10.80
C ARG A 128 139.73 -26.30 -12.21
N ALA A 129 138.71 -26.33 -13.07
CA ALA A 129 138.84 -26.78 -14.44
C ALA A 129 139.81 -25.92 -15.24
N VAL A 130 139.79 -24.60 -15.07
CA VAL A 130 140.71 -23.69 -15.76
C VAL A 130 142.17 -23.96 -15.36
N GLU A 131 142.45 -24.13 -14.06
CA GLU A 131 143.79 -24.51 -13.59
C GLU A 131 144.22 -25.88 -14.13
N PHE A 132 143.30 -26.84 -14.14
CA PHE A 132 143.53 -28.19 -14.65
C PHE A 132 143.84 -28.19 -16.15
N PHE A 133 143.08 -27.45 -16.96
CA PHE A 133 143.31 -27.35 -18.41
C PHE A 133 144.61 -26.59 -18.73
N ASN A 134 144.96 -25.56 -17.96
CA ASN A 134 146.25 -24.87 -18.09
C ASN A 134 147.44 -25.81 -17.80
N ARG A 135 147.30 -26.76 -16.87
CA ARG A 135 148.31 -27.80 -16.62
C ARG A 135 148.38 -28.83 -17.74
N HIS A 136 147.23 -29.24 -18.26
CA HIS A 136 147.15 -30.18 -19.38
C HIS A 136 147.82 -29.63 -20.64
N ASP A 137 147.60 -28.36 -20.99
CA ASP A 137 148.22 -27.73 -22.16
C ASP A 137 149.75 -27.63 -22.07
N ARG A 138 150.30 -27.69 -20.84
CA ARG A 138 151.75 -27.75 -20.59
C ARG A 138 152.31 -29.18 -20.59
N GLY A 139 151.49 -30.18 -20.90
CA GLY A 139 151.84 -31.61 -20.90
C GLY A 139 151.98 -32.23 -19.51
N LEU A 140 151.47 -31.58 -18.46
CA LEU A 140 151.64 -31.99 -17.05
C LEU A 140 150.51 -32.90 -16.51
N VAL A 141 149.65 -33.41 -17.40
CA VAL A 141 148.46 -34.19 -17.07
C VAL A 141 148.34 -35.34 -18.07
N SER A 142 148.02 -36.55 -17.61
CA SER A 142 147.80 -37.70 -18.49
C SER A 142 146.42 -37.68 -19.15
N ASP A 143 146.28 -38.32 -20.32
CA ASP A 143 144.98 -38.45 -21.02
C ASP A 143 143.90 -39.12 -20.14
N SER A 144 144.29 -40.02 -19.24
CA SER A 144 143.39 -40.66 -18.28
C SER A 144 142.87 -39.67 -17.22
N GLU A 145 143.75 -38.83 -16.67
CA GLU A 145 143.36 -37.77 -15.74
C GLU A 145 142.45 -36.74 -16.42
N TYR A 146 142.75 -36.37 -17.67
CA TYR A 146 141.94 -35.43 -18.45
C TYR A 146 140.52 -35.95 -18.68
N THR A 147 140.39 -37.20 -19.12
CA THR A 147 139.09 -37.82 -19.39
C THR A 147 138.25 -37.96 -18.12
N ASN A 148 138.88 -38.31 -16.99
CA ASN A 148 138.21 -38.41 -15.69
C ASN A 148 137.73 -37.03 -15.20
N PHE A 149 138.54 -35.99 -15.35
CA PHE A 149 138.17 -34.63 -14.95
C PHE A 149 137.01 -34.09 -15.78
N ILE A 150 137.05 -34.26 -17.12
CA ILE A 150 135.96 -33.86 -18.01
C ILE A 150 134.66 -34.61 -17.68
N SER A 151 134.75 -35.90 -17.36
CA SER A 151 133.59 -36.70 -16.94
C SER A 151 133.01 -36.20 -15.61
N GLY A 152 133.87 -35.86 -14.64
CA GLY A 152 133.46 -35.21 -13.40
C GLY A 152 132.80 -33.85 -13.63
N TYR A 153 133.34 -33.05 -14.55
CA TYR A 153 132.80 -31.73 -14.87
C TYR A 153 131.43 -31.79 -15.53
N ARG A 154 131.25 -32.74 -16.47
CA ARG A 154 129.93 -33.03 -17.08
C ARG A 154 128.92 -33.48 -16.03
N ARG A 155 129.33 -34.30 -15.06
CA ARG A 155 128.45 -34.77 -13.98
C ARG A 155 127.92 -33.61 -13.14
N VAL A 156 128.79 -32.70 -12.68
CA VAL A 156 128.36 -31.53 -11.89
C VAL A 156 127.47 -30.59 -12.71
N GLY A 157 127.80 -30.35 -13.98
CA GLY A 157 126.95 -29.55 -14.86
C GLY A 157 125.57 -30.17 -15.13
N ASN A 158 125.48 -31.49 -15.22
CA ASN A 158 124.22 -32.20 -15.37
C ASN A 158 123.40 -32.20 -14.06
N GLU A 159 124.05 -32.31 -12.90
CA GLU A 159 123.41 -32.22 -11.59
C GLU A 159 122.80 -30.83 -11.34
N MET A 160 123.53 -29.77 -11.73
CA MET A 160 123.01 -28.40 -11.71
C MET A 160 121.73 -28.25 -12.54
N VAL A 161 121.75 -28.69 -13.80
CA VAL A 161 120.56 -28.63 -14.67
C VAL A 161 119.42 -29.50 -14.13
N ALA A 162 119.73 -30.66 -13.55
CA ALA A 162 118.73 -31.52 -12.95
C ALA A 162 118.00 -30.87 -11.75
N THR A 163 118.72 -30.13 -10.91
CA THR A 163 118.08 -29.41 -9.79
C THR A 163 117.22 -28.25 -10.27
N ILE A 164 117.63 -27.51 -11.30
CA ILE A 164 116.84 -26.43 -11.92
C ILE A 164 115.56 -27.00 -12.53
N ASN A 165 115.68 -28.10 -13.27
CA ASN A 165 114.52 -28.81 -13.83
C ASN A 165 113.58 -29.32 -12.73
N SER A 166 114.12 -29.81 -11.61
CA SER A 166 113.31 -30.23 -10.46
C SER A 166 112.55 -29.07 -9.83
N LEU A 167 113.17 -27.89 -9.71
CA LEU A 167 112.51 -26.68 -9.23
C LEU A 167 111.41 -26.22 -10.21
N SER A 168 111.70 -26.23 -11.52
CA SER A 168 110.71 -25.90 -12.57
C SER A 168 109.53 -26.86 -12.59
N GLN A 169 109.77 -28.16 -12.44
CA GLN A 169 108.72 -29.16 -12.31
C GLN A 169 107.86 -28.90 -11.07
N ARG A 170 108.49 -28.60 -9.92
CA ARG A 170 107.76 -28.32 -8.68
C ARG A 170 106.88 -27.07 -8.78
N VAL A 171 107.37 -26.02 -9.45
CA VAL A 171 106.58 -24.83 -9.76
C VAL A 171 105.38 -25.18 -10.64
N ASN A 172 105.56 -26.01 -11.67
CA ASN A 172 104.46 -26.45 -12.55
C ASN A 172 103.44 -27.35 -11.83
N GLU A 173 103.87 -28.21 -10.91
CA GLU A 173 102.96 -29.04 -10.09
C GLU A 173 102.03 -28.16 -9.25
N ILE A 174 102.60 -27.23 -8.46
CA ILE A 174 101.82 -26.32 -7.62
C ILE A 174 100.92 -25.40 -8.45
N ALA A 175 101.39 -24.96 -9.62
CA ALA A 175 100.60 -24.19 -10.58
C ALA A 175 99.31 -24.91 -10.99
N THR A 176 99.46 -26.20 -11.31
CA THR A 176 98.38 -27.05 -11.80
C THR A 176 97.39 -27.35 -10.68
N GLU A 177 97.89 -27.58 -9.46
CA GLU A 177 97.05 -27.77 -8.27
C GLU A 177 96.27 -26.51 -7.90
N ALA A 178 96.92 -25.33 -7.88
CA ALA A 178 96.28 -24.05 -7.54
C ALA A 178 95.19 -23.65 -8.56
N THR A 179 95.45 -23.83 -9.85
CA THR A 179 94.47 -23.55 -10.92
C THR A 179 93.31 -24.56 -10.91
N ALA A 180 93.57 -25.84 -10.65
CA ALA A 180 92.52 -26.85 -10.52
C ALA A 180 91.65 -26.65 -9.27
N ALA A 181 92.24 -26.25 -8.14
CA ALA A 181 91.50 -25.94 -6.91
C ALA A 181 90.59 -24.72 -7.08
N SER A 182 91.12 -23.65 -7.68
CA SER A 182 90.36 -22.43 -8.01
C SER A 182 89.18 -22.71 -8.95
N ALA A 183 89.37 -23.52 -10.00
CA ALA A 183 88.28 -23.89 -10.91
C ALA A 183 87.14 -24.66 -10.20
N ARG A 184 87.48 -25.54 -9.26
CA ARG A 184 86.49 -26.29 -8.47
C ARG A 184 85.69 -25.39 -7.55
N GLU A 185 86.34 -24.50 -6.80
CA GLU A 185 85.62 -23.58 -5.90
C GLU A 185 84.78 -22.55 -6.68
N HIS A 186 85.25 -22.05 -7.82
CA HIS A 186 84.42 -21.20 -8.70
C HIS A 186 83.13 -21.91 -9.18
N THR A 187 83.24 -23.15 -9.65
CA THR A 187 82.03 -23.92 -10.06
C THR A 187 81.11 -24.23 -8.88
N ARG A 188 81.67 -24.44 -7.68
CA ARG A 188 80.90 -24.68 -6.47
C ARG A 188 80.11 -23.45 -6.03
N VAL A 189 80.73 -22.26 -6.03
CA VAL A 189 80.07 -20.99 -5.71
C VAL A 189 78.96 -20.68 -6.71
N GLN A 190 79.21 -20.88 -8.02
CA GLN A 190 78.18 -20.71 -9.06
C GLN A 190 77.00 -21.68 -8.90
N ASN A 191 77.26 -22.95 -8.65
CA ASN A 191 76.20 -23.95 -8.46
C ASN A 191 75.36 -23.67 -7.20
N ASN A 192 76.01 -23.29 -6.09
CA ASN A 192 75.29 -22.92 -4.87
C ASN A 192 74.41 -21.68 -5.08
N ALA A 193 74.94 -20.64 -5.76
CA ALA A 193 74.18 -19.45 -6.11
C ALA A 193 72.94 -19.78 -6.98
N MET A 194 73.13 -20.60 -8.00
CA MET A 194 72.05 -21.05 -8.88
C MET A 194 70.97 -21.82 -8.09
N MET A 195 71.38 -22.76 -7.22
CA MET A 195 70.44 -23.51 -6.38
C MET A 195 69.67 -22.62 -5.42
N SER A 196 70.33 -21.63 -4.79
CA SER A 196 69.66 -20.69 -3.88
C SER A 196 68.62 -19.83 -4.60
N VAL A 197 68.92 -19.33 -5.81
CA VAL A 197 67.96 -18.57 -6.62
C VAL A 197 66.77 -19.44 -7.04
N ILE A 198 67.03 -20.66 -7.50
CA ILE A 198 65.97 -21.62 -7.87
C ILE A 198 65.09 -21.94 -6.67
N ALA A 199 65.66 -22.15 -5.49
CA ALA A 199 64.91 -22.42 -4.27
C ALA A 199 63.98 -21.25 -3.90
N VAL A 200 64.49 -20.01 -3.89
CA VAL A 200 63.66 -18.81 -3.63
C VAL A 200 62.53 -18.69 -4.66
N PHE A 201 62.81 -18.95 -5.94
CA PHE A 201 61.80 -18.94 -6.99
C PHE A 201 60.72 -20.02 -6.79
N ALA A 202 61.12 -21.25 -6.50
CA ALA A 202 60.20 -22.37 -6.25
C ALA A 202 59.30 -22.11 -5.03
N PHE A 203 59.87 -21.61 -3.92
CA PHE A 203 59.09 -21.23 -2.74
C PHE A 203 58.12 -20.08 -3.03
N SER A 204 58.53 -19.11 -3.84
CA SER A 204 57.67 -17.99 -4.26
C SER A 204 56.47 -18.48 -5.07
N LEU A 205 56.68 -19.41 -6.01
CA LEU A 205 55.60 -20.02 -6.81
C LEU A 205 54.63 -20.84 -5.96
N LEU A 206 55.14 -21.65 -5.03
CA LEU A 206 54.31 -22.42 -4.11
C LEU A 206 53.47 -21.51 -3.20
N GLY A 207 54.07 -20.44 -2.68
CA GLY A 207 53.37 -19.43 -1.90
C GLY A 207 52.27 -18.74 -2.70
N ALA A 208 52.56 -18.35 -3.95
CA ALA A 208 51.58 -17.74 -4.85
C ALA A 208 50.41 -18.69 -5.16
N TRP A 209 50.68 -19.97 -5.42
CA TRP A 209 49.65 -20.98 -5.67
C TRP A 209 48.73 -21.17 -4.46
N PHE A 210 49.29 -21.26 -3.25
CA PHE A 210 48.51 -21.39 -2.01
C PHE A 210 47.64 -20.15 -1.72
N LEU A 211 48.20 -18.94 -1.87
CA LEU A 211 47.47 -17.69 -1.71
C LEU A 211 46.35 -17.53 -2.74
N SER A 212 46.61 -17.92 -3.99
CA SER A 212 45.58 -17.93 -5.04
C SER A 212 44.40 -18.81 -4.64
N GLY A 213 44.63 -20.01 -4.12
CA GLY A 213 43.56 -20.89 -3.63
C GLY A 213 42.76 -20.26 -2.49
N MET A 214 43.41 -19.54 -1.59
CA MET A 214 42.79 -18.89 -0.43
C MET A 214 41.90 -17.69 -0.81
N ILE A 215 42.26 -16.94 -1.85
CA ILE A 215 41.51 -15.75 -2.30
C ILE A 215 40.45 -16.13 -3.34
N VAL A 216 40.79 -16.96 -4.33
CA VAL A 216 39.90 -17.26 -5.47
C VAL A 216 38.74 -18.16 -5.06
N THR A 217 38.96 -19.16 -4.20
CA THR A 217 37.90 -20.11 -3.83
C THR A 217 36.72 -19.45 -3.12
N PRO A 218 36.91 -18.57 -2.10
CA PRO A 218 35.79 -17.85 -1.48
C PRO A 218 35.06 -16.93 -2.46
N ILE A 219 35.76 -16.29 -3.39
CA ILE A 219 35.14 -15.44 -4.42
C ILE A 219 34.26 -16.29 -5.36
N GLN A 220 34.72 -17.46 -5.79
CA GLN A 220 33.92 -18.37 -6.62
C GLN A 220 32.66 -18.87 -5.90
N LYS A 221 32.77 -19.21 -4.61
CA LYS A 221 31.61 -19.58 -3.78
C LYS A 221 30.62 -18.42 -3.66
N LEU A 222 31.11 -17.21 -3.40
CA LEU A 222 30.27 -16.02 -3.35
C LEU A 222 29.59 -15.73 -4.69
N GLN A 223 30.30 -15.93 -5.80
CA GLN A 223 29.74 -15.82 -7.14
C GLN A 223 28.62 -16.85 -7.39
N GLU A 224 28.76 -18.08 -6.89
CA GLU A 224 27.70 -19.10 -6.98
C GLU A 224 26.45 -18.68 -6.21
N VAL A 225 26.62 -18.13 -5.00
CA VAL A 225 25.51 -17.59 -4.20
C VAL A 225 24.83 -16.43 -4.92
N MET A 226 25.60 -15.48 -5.45
CA MET A 226 25.05 -14.38 -6.25
C MET A 226 24.32 -14.86 -7.50
N ARG A 227 24.79 -15.94 -8.14
CA ARG A 227 24.12 -16.54 -9.30
C ARG A 227 22.79 -17.19 -8.93
N LYS A 228 22.71 -17.84 -7.76
CA LYS A 228 21.45 -18.37 -7.21
C LYS A 228 20.49 -17.24 -6.82
N LEU A 229 21.00 -16.19 -6.19
CA LEU A 229 20.23 -14.99 -5.84
C LEU A 229 19.64 -14.30 -7.09
N ALA A 230 20.45 -14.13 -8.14
CA ALA A 230 20.00 -13.60 -9.44
C ALA A 230 19.01 -14.54 -10.15
N GLY A 231 19.07 -15.84 -9.86
CA GLY A 231 18.10 -16.84 -10.32
C GLY A 231 16.81 -16.89 -9.51
N GLY A 232 16.63 -16.00 -8.52
CA GLY A 232 15.43 -15.90 -7.70
C GLY A 232 15.49 -16.65 -6.37
N ASP A 233 16.56 -17.39 -6.05
CA ASP A 233 16.67 -18.07 -4.75
C ASP A 233 17.16 -17.08 -3.69
N LEU A 234 16.24 -16.56 -2.87
CA LEU A 234 16.51 -15.62 -1.78
C LEU A 234 16.81 -16.34 -0.46
N SER A 235 16.71 -17.67 -0.41
CA SER A 235 17.02 -18.50 0.78
C SER A 235 18.53 -18.71 0.97
N VAL A 236 19.31 -18.57 -0.11
CA VAL A 236 20.76 -18.82 -0.12
C VAL A 236 21.54 -17.82 0.71
N ARG A 237 22.62 -18.29 1.35
CA ARG A 237 23.52 -17.45 2.13
C ARG A 237 24.97 -17.74 1.74
N ALA A 238 25.77 -16.69 1.64
CA ALA A 238 27.21 -16.76 1.51
C ALA A 238 27.84 -17.20 2.84
N ASP A 239 28.82 -18.09 2.74
CA ASP A 239 29.63 -18.50 3.87
C ASP A 239 30.50 -17.32 4.34
N ILE A 240 30.51 -17.08 5.64
CA ILE A 240 31.27 -16.00 6.27
C ILE A 240 32.45 -16.66 6.99
N ASP A 241 33.58 -16.71 6.32
CA ASP A 241 34.82 -17.29 6.83
C ASP A 241 35.93 -16.22 6.85
N GLY A 242 36.44 -15.90 8.03
CA GLY A 242 37.45 -14.87 8.26
C GLY A 242 36.89 -13.46 8.48
N ASP A 243 37.79 -12.47 8.49
CA ASP A 243 37.47 -11.06 8.81
C ASP A 243 38.14 -10.08 7.83
N ASN A 244 38.22 -10.49 6.57
CA ASN A 244 38.80 -9.70 5.49
C ASN A 244 37.72 -9.09 4.58
N GLU A 245 38.14 -8.42 3.51
CA GLU A 245 37.24 -7.74 2.57
C GLU A 245 36.25 -8.71 1.90
N ILE A 246 36.61 -9.98 1.71
CA ILE A 246 35.71 -10.98 1.13
C ILE A 246 34.64 -11.39 2.14
N SER A 247 35.00 -11.58 3.42
CA SER A 247 34.00 -11.91 4.44
C SER A 247 33.06 -10.74 4.73
N GLN A 248 33.54 -9.49 4.64
CA GLN A 248 32.69 -8.31 4.68
C GLN A 248 31.72 -8.29 3.49
N LEU A 249 32.19 -8.57 2.27
CA LEU A 249 31.33 -8.67 1.10
C LEU A 249 30.30 -9.81 1.23
N SER A 250 30.66 -10.96 1.80
CA SER A 250 29.72 -12.05 2.12
C SER A 250 28.63 -11.58 3.09
N LYS A 251 28.97 -10.78 4.12
CA LYS A 251 27.99 -10.21 5.06
C LYS A 251 27.03 -9.27 4.34
N ASP A 252 27.53 -8.38 3.48
CA ASP A 252 26.71 -7.41 2.73
C ASP A 252 25.77 -8.12 1.74
N VAL A 253 26.25 -9.17 1.07
CA VAL A 253 25.41 -10.04 0.20
C VAL A 253 24.32 -10.73 1.01
N ASN A 254 24.64 -11.29 2.17
CA ASN A 254 23.65 -11.92 3.05
C ASN A 254 22.59 -10.94 3.55
N GLN A 255 23.00 -9.72 3.89
CA GLN A 255 22.07 -8.67 4.30
C GLN A 255 21.13 -8.28 3.15
N THR A 256 21.67 -8.14 1.93
CA THR A 256 20.88 -7.85 0.73
C THR A 256 19.88 -8.98 0.43
N ALA A 257 20.33 -10.24 0.46
CA ALA A 257 19.48 -11.40 0.26
C ALA A 257 18.36 -11.47 1.30
N LYS A 258 18.66 -11.17 2.57
CA LYS A 258 17.66 -11.10 3.64
C LYS A 258 16.63 -9.99 3.40
N GLN A 259 17.07 -8.78 3.06
CA GLN A 259 16.15 -7.66 2.81
C GLN A 259 15.23 -7.93 1.61
N LEU A 260 15.76 -8.53 0.54
CA LEU A 260 14.95 -8.95 -0.60
C LEU A 260 13.96 -10.05 -0.21
N HIS A 261 14.41 -11.07 0.52
CA HIS A 261 13.56 -12.13 1.05
C HIS A 261 12.38 -11.54 1.84
N ASP A 262 12.66 -10.73 2.86
CA ASP A 262 11.64 -10.15 3.74
C ASP A 262 10.68 -9.23 2.96
N THR A 263 11.18 -8.51 1.96
CA THR A 263 10.36 -7.64 1.09
C THR A 263 9.42 -8.46 0.20
N VAL A 264 9.92 -9.50 -0.46
CA VAL A 264 9.11 -10.37 -1.33
C VAL A 264 8.06 -11.11 -0.50
N ASP A 265 8.45 -11.66 0.64
CA ASP A 265 7.55 -12.32 1.60
C ASP A 265 6.42 -11.39 2.07
N GLN A 266 6.75 -10.13 2.39
CA GLN A 266 5.74 -9.12 2.74
C GLN A 266 4.83 -8.77 1.56
N LEU A 267 5.36 -8.62 0.34
CA LEU A 267 4.55 -8.34 -0.85
C LEU A 267 3.62 -9.51 -1.21
N MET A 268 4.05 -10.76 -1.01
CA MET A 268 3.20 -11.94 -1.20
C MET A 268 2.02 -11.94 -0.23
N ARG A 269 2.27 -11.62 1.06
CA ARG A 269 1.20 -11.46 2.05
C ARG A 269 0.22 -10.34 1.70
N ILE A 270 0.72 -9.16 1.33
CA ILE A 270 -0.13 -8.04 0.91
C ILE A 270 -0.98 -8.42 -0.30
N SER A 271 -0.41 -9.13 -1.27
CA SER A 271 -1.17 -9.61 -2.44
C SER A 271 -2.30 -10.56 -2.03
N GLU A 272 -2.07 -11.45 -1.06
CA GLU A 272 -3.10 -12.34 -0.53
C GLU A 272 -4.19 -11.60 0.23
N GLU A 273 -3.83 -10.60 1.04
CA GLU A 273 -4.79 -9.73 1.72
C GLU A 273 -5.65 -8.93 0.74
N VAL A 274 -5.05 -8.36 -0.31
CA VAL A 274 -5.77 -7.63 -1.36
C VAL A 274 -6.71 -8.55 -2.12
N ALA A 275 -6.29 -9.77 -2.49
CA ALA A 275 -7.15 -10.74 -3.16
C ALA A 275 -8.35 -11.14 -2.29
N SER A 276 -8.11 -11.40 -1.00
CA SER A 276 -9.15 -11.72 -0.01
C SER A 276 -10.14 -10.56 0.16
N ALA A 277 -9.65 -9.36 0.43
CA ALA A 277 -10.47 -8.16 0.62
C ALA A 277 -11.28 -7.81 -0.65
N SER A 278 -10.70 -8.01 -1.83
CA SER A 278 -11.39 -7.79 -3.10
C SER A 278 -12.51 -8.81 -3.34
N THR A 279 -12.30 -10.06 -2.92
CA THR A 279 -13.34 -11.10 -3.00
C THR A 279 -14.49 -10.81 -2.03
N GLU A 280 -14.17 -10.37 -0.81
CA GLU A 280 -15.18 -9.94 0.17
C GLU A 280 -15.96 -8.72 -0.35
N LEU A 281 -15.27 -7.73 -0.92
CA LEU A 281 -15.92 -6.55 -1.50
C LEU A 281 -16.85 -6.94 -2.66
N ALA A 282 -16.45 -7.87 -3.53
CA ALA A 282 -17.31 -8.38 -4.60
C ALA A 282 -18.58 -9.09 -4.07
N ALA A 283 -18.46 -9.84 -2.96
CA ALA A 283 -19.61 -10.45 -2.30
C ALA A 283 -20.55 -9.40 -1.70
N VAL A 284 -19.99 -8.37 -1.04
CA VAL A 284 -20.76 -7.23 -0.52
C VAL A 284 -21.48 -6.49 -1.64
N MET A 285 -20.84 -6.28 -2.79
CA MET A 285 -21.46 -5.62 -3.94
C MET A 285 -22.60 -6.47 -4.54
N THR A 286 -22.45 -7.79 -4.62
CA THR A 286 -23.56 -8.69 -5.03
C THR A 286 -24.76 -8.55 -4.09
N GLN A 287 -24.53 -8.48 -2.78
CA GLN A 287 -25.60 -8.26 -1.81
C GLN A 287 -26.22 -6.86 -1.94
N ALA A 288 -25.40 -5.83 -2.16
CA ALA A 288 -25.89 -4.47 -2.36
C ALA A 288 -26.77 -4.35 -3.63
N GLU A 289 -26.42 -5.08 -4.70
CA GLU A 289 -27.23 -5.14 -5.92
C GLU A 289 -28.62 -5.75 -5.64
N ALA A 290 -28.66 -6.86 -4.91
CA ALA A 290 -29.93 -7.48 -4.51
C ALA A 290 -30.78 -6.54 -3.64
N ASN A 291 -30.16 -5.83 -2.70
CA ASN A 291 -30.85 -4.84 -1.88
C ASN A 291 -31.40 -3.68 -2.72
N ALA A 292 -30.64 -3.16 -3.68
CA ALA A 292 -31.09 -2.08 -4.55
C ALA A 292 -32.27 -2.52 -5.45
N GLN A 293 -32.29 -3.77 -5.91
CA GLN A 293 -33.44 -4.33 -6.61
C GLN A 293 -34.69 -4.41 -5.72
N GLN A 294 -34.52 -4.77 -4.44
CA GLN A 294 -35.61 -4.76 -3.48
C GLN A 294 -36.11 -3.33 -3.21
N GLU A 295 -35.22 -2.37 -3.02
CA GLU A 295 -35.58 -0.95 -2.85
C GLU A 295 -36.37 -0.42 -4.05
N LEU A 296 -35.99 -0.78 -5.28
CA LEU A 296 -36.75 -0.42 -6.48
C LEU A 296 -38.19 -0.97 -6.44
N ALA A 297 -38.37 -2.23 -6.04
CA ALA A 297 -39.71 -2.82 -5.92
C ALA A 297 -40.54 -2.14 -4.83
N GLU A 298 -39.94 -1.76 -3.70
CA GLU A 298 -40.62 -1.00 -2.65
C GLU A 298 -41.00 0.41 -3.13
N ILE A 299 -40.13 1.08 -3.89
CA ILE A 299 -40.42 2.39 -4.50
C ILE A 299 -41.58 2.30 -5.50
N GLU A 300 -41.66 1.23 -6.30
CA GLU A 300 -42.79 1.00 -7.21
C GLU A 300 -44.12 0.85 -6.44
N GLN A 301 -44.10 0.14 -5.31
CA GLN A 301 -45.28 0.02 -4.44
C GLN A 301 -45.69 1.38 -3.85
N VAL A 302 -44.71 2.17 -3.38
CA VAL A 302 -44.98 3.53 -2.88
C VAL A 302 -45.55 4.41 -4.00
N ALA A 303 -45.01 4.34 -5.21
CA ALA A 303 -45.54 5.07 -6.36
C ALA A 303 -47.01 4.73 -6.62
N SER A 304 -47.37 3.44 -6.56
CA SER A 304 -48.77 3.00 -6.69
C SER A 304 -49.66 3.57 -5.58
N ALA A 305 -49.21 3.52 -4.32
CA ALA A 305 -49.98 4.04 -3.19
C ALA A 305 -50.18 5.56 -3.26
N VAL A 306 -49.17 6.29 -3.72
CA VAL A 306 -49.23 7.75 -3.94
C VAL A 306 -50.22 8.09 -5.05
N ASN A 307 -50.24 7.32 -6.13
CA ASN A 307 -51.22 7.52 -7.21
C ASN A 307 -52.66 7.24 -6.74
N GLU A 308 -52.84 6.22 -5.90
CA GLU A 308 -54.13 5.94 -5.25
C GLU A 308 -54.54 7.08 -4.31
N LEU A 309 -53.63 7.60 -3.47
CA LEU A 309 -53.88 8.76 -2.62
C LEU A 309 -54.30 10.01 -3.41
N ALA A 310 -53.68 10.27 -4.55
CA ALA A 310 -54.03 11.40 -5.42
C ALA A 310 -55.46 11.24 -5.96
N SER A 311 -55.80 10.03 -6.40
CA SER A 311 -57.16 9.69 -6.84
C SER A 311 -58.18 9.86 -5.70
N THR A 312 -57.86 9.37 -4.50
CA THR A 312 -58.72 9.53 -3.31
C THR A 312 -58.92 10.99 -2.94
N ALA A 313 -57.86 11.81 -2.94
CA ALA A 313 -57.96 13.25 -2.64
C ALA A 313 -58.90 13.96 -3.63
N ASN A 314 -58.76 13.70 -4.94
CA ASN A 314 -59.68 14.25 -5.94
C ASN A 314 -61.13 13.80 -5.70
N ASN A 315 -61.36 12.50 -5.45
CA ASN A 315 -62.70 12.00 -5.14
C ASN A 315 -63.30 12.63 -3.87
N VAL A 316 -62.50 12.91 -2.84
CA VAL A 316 -62.98 13.58 -1.62
C VAL A 316 -63.36 15.03 -1.91
N SER A 317 -62.57 15.75 -2.71
CA SER A 317 -62.90 17.12 -3.15
C SER A 317 -64.20 17.18 -3.96
N ASP A 318 -64.37 16.26 -4.91
CA ASP A 318 -65.60 16.15 -5.70
C ASP A 318 -66.82 15.83 -4.82
N ASN A 319 -66.66 14.92 -3.86
CA ASN A 319 -67.72 14.58 -2.91
C ASN A 319 -68.09 15.76 -2.00
N ALA A 320 -67.11 16.53 -1.52
CA ALA A 320 -67.35 17.73 -0.72
C ALA A 320 -68.10 18.80 -1.53
N THR A 321 -67.73 18.99 -2.80
CA THR A 321 -68.40 19.91 -3.73
C THR A 321 -69.85 19.47 -4.00
N SER A 322 -70.08 18.18 -4.22
CA SER A 322 -71.42 17.61 -4.40
C SER A 322 -72.29 17.75 -3.13
N ALA A 323 -71.69 17.55 -1.96
CA ALA A 323 -72.36 17.73 -0.68
C ALA A 323 -72.71 19.22 -0.42
N ASP A 324 -71.86 20.18 -0.78
CA ASP A 324 -72.17 21.63 -0.72
C ASP A 324 -73.37 21.97 -1.62
N ALA A 325 -73.40 21.45 -2.84
CA ALA A 325 -74.53 21.66 -3.75
C ALA A 325 -75.85 21.12 -3.17
N THR A 326 -75.82 19.91 -2.58
CA THR A 326 -76.99 19.28 -1.94
C THR A 326 -77.44 20.04 -0.70
N ALA A 327 -76.50 20.52 0.12
CA ALA A 327 -76.80 21.32 1.29
C ALA A 327 -77.43 22.68 0.89
N ARG A 328 -76.95 23.35 -0.17
CA ARG A 328 -77.60 24.56 -0.70
C ARG A 328 -79.03 24.31 -1.20
N GLU A 329 -79.29 23.16 -1.82
CA GLU A 329 -80.65 22.77 -2.21
C GLU A 329 -81.55 22.59 -0.99
N ALA A 330 -81.06 21.92 0.06
CA ALA A 330 -81.78 21.73 1.31
C ALA A 330 -82.08 23.07 2.03
N ASP A 331 -81.13 24.01 2.04
CA ASP A 331 -81.33 25.37 2.55
C ASP A 331 -82.43 26.11 1.79
N GLY A 332 -82.41 26.04 0.45
CA GLY A 332 -83.45 26.63 -0.40
C GLY A 332 -84.85 26.04 -0.12
N LEU A 333 -84.95 24.72 0.07
CA LEU A 333 -86.20 24.06 0.44
C LEU A 333 -86.68 24.47 1.84
N ALA A 334 -85.77 24.58 2.81
CA ALA A 334 -86.09 25.01 4.17
C ALA A 334 -86.57 26.48 4.21
N GLN A 335 -85.90 27.37 3.49
CA GLN A 335 -86.31 28.78 3.35
C GLN A 335 -87.68 28.91 2.66
N SER A 336 -87.92 28.12 1.61
CA SER A 336 -89.25 28.06 0.98
C SER A 336 -90.32 27.55 1.95
N GLY A 337 -90.00 26.56 2.77
CA GLY A 337 -90.89 26.07 3.84
C GLY A 337 -91.21 27.16 4.87
N LEU A 338 -90.21 27.94 5.27
CA LEU A 338 -90.35 29.05 6.22
C LEU A 338 -91.34 30.10 5.69
N ALA A 339 -91.24 30.45 4.40
CA ALA A 339 -92.15 31.38 3.75
C ALA A 339 -93.60 30.86 3.74
N ILE A 340 -93.81 29.57 3.45
CA ILE A 340 -95.14 28.93 3.46
C ILE A 340 -95.75 28.97 4.87
N PHE A 341 -94.98 28.66 5.92
CA PHE A 341 -95.49 28.73 7.29
C PHE A 341 -95.77 30.15 7.77
N GLN A 342 -94.99 31.14 7.33
CA GLN A 342 -95.31 32.56 7.56
C GLN A 342 -96.65 32.95 6.92
N GLU A 343 -96.90 32.52 5.67
CA GLU A 343 -98.19 32.74 5.01
C GLU A 343 -99.34 32.02 5.73
N SER A 344 -99.11 30.78 6.18
CA SER A 344 -100.09 30.00 6.96
C SER A 344 -100.43 30.64 8.32
N ALA A 345 -99.45 31.25 8.98
CA ALA A 345 -99.66 32.00 10.22
C ALA A 345 -100.54 33.24 9.96
N GLN A 346 -100.27 33.98 8.88
CA GLN A 346 -101.08 35.14 8.50
C GLN A 346 -102.52 34.74 8.13
N ALA A 347 -102.70 33.64 7.40
CA ALA A 347 -104.02 33.11 7.05
C ALA A 347 -104.79 32.64 8.30
N SER A 348 -104.11 32.01 9.25
CA SER A 348 -104.71 31.61 10.54
C SER A 348 -105.12 32.82 11.36
N GLU A 349 -104.32 33.90 11.40
CA GLU A 349 -104.68 35.14 12.08
C GLU A 349 -105.94 35.80 11.47
N GLN A 350 -106.03 35.85 10.14
CA GLN A 350 -107.23 36.33 9.44
C GLN A 350 -108.46 35.46 9.76
N MET A 351 -108.29 34.14 9.81
CA MET A 351 -109.38 33.22 10.13
C MET A 351 -109.81 33.30 11.60
N SER A 352 -108.89 33.58 12.52
CA SER A 352 -109.18 33.89 13.92
C SER A 352 -110.10 35.11 14.03
N GLN A 353 -109.77 36.18 13.30
CA GLN A 353 -110.59 37.40 13.26
C GLN A 353 -111.98 37.11 12.70
N ALA A 354 -112.08 36.40 11.58
CA ALA A 354 -113.36 36.05 10.94
C ALA A 354 -114.25 35.19 11.84
N LEU A 355 -113.69 34.22 12.56
CA LEU A 355 -114.42 33.41 13.54
C LEU A 355 -114.87 34.22 14.76
N ASN A 356 -114.05 35.15 15.23
CA ASN A 356 -114.43 36.04 16.33
C ASN A 356 -115.60 36.94 15.93
N ASP A 357 -115.54 37.52 14.73
CA ASP A 357 -116.64 38.34 14.18
C ASP A 357 -117.92 37.51 14.02
N ALA A 358 -117.82 36.28 13.52
CA ALA A 358 -118.95 35.36 13.41
C ALA A 358 -119.55 35.00 14.79
N ALA A 359 -118.70 34.83 15.80
CA ALA A 359 -119.14 34.52 17.16
C ALA A 359 -119.94 35.68 17.75
N GLN A 360 -119.50 36.93 17.50
CA GLN A 360 -120.26 38.12 17.90
C GLN A 360 -121.62 38.20 17.20
N VAL A 361 -121.71 37.84 15.92
CA VAL A 361 -123.00 37.81 15.18
C VAL A 361 -123.95 36.79 15.79
N VAL A 362 -123.47 35.58 16.11
CA VAL A 362 -124.31 34.53 16.71
C VAL A 362 -124.71 34.87 18.15
N LEU A 363 -123.84 35.49 18.94
CA LEU A 363 -124.18 36.02 20.26
C LEU A 363 -125.30 37.06 20.16
N ARG A 364 -125.20 37.99 19.20
CA ARG A 364 -126.23 39.00 18.96
C ARG A 364 -127.55 38.38 18.49
N LEU A 365 -127.50 37.35 17.65
CA LEU A 365 -128.69 36.59 17.24
C LEU A 365 -129.37 35.94 18.45
N LYS A 366 -128.59 35.30 19.33
CA LYS A 366 -129.09 34.71 20.57
C LYS A 366 -129.77 35.76 21.46
N GLU A 367 -129.15 36.92 21.65
CA GLU A 367 -129.73 38.04 22.41
C GLU A 367 -131.05 38.55 21.79
N GLN A 368 -131.07 38.74 20.46
CA GLN A 368 -132.27 39.17 19.75
C GLN A 368 -133.40 38.14 19.84
N SER A 369 -133.09 36.85 19.79
CA SER A 369 -134.10 35.79 19.97
C SER A 369 -134.67 35.76 21.38
N VAL A 370 -133.89 36.09 22.41
CA VAL A 370 -134.42 36.28 23.78
C VAL A 370 -135.38 37.47 23.82
N GLN A 371 -135.01 38.60 23.21
CA GLN A 371 -135.89 39.77 23.14
C GLN A 371 -137.20 39.49 22.38
N ILE A 372 -137.15 38.72 21.29
CA ILE A 372 -138.36 38.32 20.55
C ILE A 372 -139.24 37.44 21.44
N ASN A 373 -138.66 36.51 22.21
CA ASN A 373 -139.42 35.67 23.14
C ASN A 373 -140.19 36.52 24.17
N ASP A 374 -139.56 37.55 24.73
CA ASP A 374 -140.21 38.48 25.67
C ASP A 374 -141.41 39.19 25.02
N VAL A 375 -141.27 39.62 23.75
CA VAL A 375 -142.37 40.23 22.98
C VAL A 375 -143.51 39.23 22.73
N ILE A 376 -143.19 37.97 22.41
CA ILE A 376 -144.18 36.91 22.20
C ILE A 376 -144.95 36.60 23.48
N GLU A 377 -144.30 36.56 24.64
CA GLU A 377 -144.98 36.44 25.94
C GLU A 377 -145.96 37.59 26.20
N VAL A 378 -145.59 38.82 25.86
CA VAL A 378 -146.50 39.98 25.95
C VAL A 378 -147.70 39.82 25.01
N ILE A 379 -147.48 39.41 23.75
CA ILE A 379 -148.58 39.19 22.78
C ILE A 379 -149.49 38.06 23.27
N ARG A 380 -148.92 36.98 23.79
CA ARG A 380 -149.69 35.86 24.38
C ARG A 380 -150.55 36.35 25.54
N GLY A 381 -149.99 37.16 26.44
CA GLY A 381 -150.72 37.80 27.52
C GLY A 381 -151.84 38.74 27.05
N VAL A 382 -151.59 39.55 26.02
CA VAL A 382 -152.62 40.41 25.40
C VAL A 382 -153.72 39.56 24.75
N SER A 383 -153.36 38.48 24.08
CA SER A 383 -154.31 37.57 23.44
C SER A 383 -155.19 36.86 24.46
N GLU A 384 -154.61 36.40 25.57
CA GLU A 384 -155.35 35.78 26.68
C GLU A 384 -156.29 36.78 27.36
N GLN A 385 -155.84 38.02 27.60
CA GLN A 385 -156.70 39.11 28.06
C GLN A 385 -157.83 39.41 27.07
N THR A 386 -157.53 39.41 25.77
CA THR A 386 -158.53 39.65 24.71
C THR A 386 -159.55 38.51 24.64
N ASN A 387 -159.11 37.26 24.81
CA ASN A 387 -159.96 36.08 24.89
C ASN A 387 -160.89 36.14 26.12
N LEU A 388 -160.39 36.57 27.28
CA LEU A 388 -161.18 36.80 28.50
C LEU A 388 -162.18 37.95 28.34
N LEU A 389 -161.78 39.06 27.73
CA LEU A 389 -162.66 40.19 27.42
C LEU A 389 -163.78 39.79 26.45
N ALA A 390 -163.43 39.03 25.41
CA ALA A 390 -164.37 38.50 24.43
C ALA A 390 -165.34 37.49 25.07
N LEU A 391 -164.86 36.63 25.97
CA LEU A 391 -165.71 35.71 26.73
C LEU A 391 -166.71 36.48 27.62
N ASN A 392 -166.25 37.51 28.33
CA ASN A 392 -167.12 38.36 29.13
C ASN A 392 -168.16 39.09 28.27
N ALA A 393 -167.77 39.57 27.08
CA ALA A 393 -168.67 40.20 26.13
C ALA A 393 -169.70 39.21 25.55
N ALA A 394 -169.30 37.97 25.25
CA ALA A 394 -170.20 36.91 24.78
C ALA A 394 -171.22 36.51 25.86
N ILE A 395 -170.79 36.43 27.13
CA ILE A 395 -171.68 36.20 28.28
C ILE A 395 -172.72 37.32 28.39
N GLU A 396 -172.31 38.58 28.32
CA GLU A 396 -173.23 39.71 28.46
C GLU A 396 -174.15 39.87 27.24
N ALA A 397 -173.68 39.51 26.04
CA ALA A 397 -174.49 39.45 24.83
C ALA A 397 -175.57 38.35 24.90
N ALA A 398 -175.25 37.17 25.47
CA ALA A 398 -176.23 36.12 25.75
C ALA A 398 -177.27 36.57 26.79
N ARG A 399 -176.86 37.40 27.75
CA ARG A 399 -177.72 37.98 28.79
C ARG A 399 -178.74 39.00 28.25
N ALA A 400 -178.40 39.70 27.16
CA ALA A 400 -179.26 40.67 26.48
C ALA A 400 -180.32 40.04 25.53
N GLY A 401 -180.33 38.72 25.36
CA GLY A 401 -181.32 38.00 24.55
C GLY A 401 -181.29 38.39 23.06
N GLU A 402 -182.46 38.51 22.41
CA GLU A 402 -182.58 38.82 20.96
C GLU A 402 -181.90 40.14 20.55
N SER A 403 -181.78 41.13 21.46
CA SER A 403 -181.08 42.40 21.16
C SER A 403 -179.55 42.28 21.12
N GLY A 404 -178.98 41.22 21.71
CA GLY A 404 -177.53 40.98 21.82
C GLY A 404 -176.94 40.14 20.69
N ARG A 405 -177.75 39.61 19.77
CA ARG A 405 -177.30 38.63 18.74
C ARG A 405 -176.15 39.12 17.87
N GLY A 406 -176.19 40.38 17.42
CA GLY A 406 -175.10 40.97 16.63
C GLY A 406 -173.80 41.12 17.42
N PHE A 407 -173.91 41.44 18.72
CA PHE A 407 -172.78 41.57 19.64
C PHE A 407 -172.16 40.22 19.99
N ALA A 408 -172.98 39.17 20.16
CA ALA A 408 -172.52 37.81 20.42
C ALA A 408 -171.65 37.27 19.27
N VAL A 409 -172.06 37.51 18.02
CA VAL A 409 -171.28 37.09 16.83
C VAL A 409 -169.93 37.79 16.79
N VAL A 410 -169.86 39.09 17.08
CA VAL A 410 -168.60 39.83 17.13
C VAL A 410 -167.72 39.34 18.29
N ALA A 411 -168.30 39.06 19.46
CA ALA A 411 -167.57 38.54 20.61
C ALA A 411 -166.99 37.14 20.35
N ASP A 412 -167.73 36.23 19.71
CA ASP A 412 -167.23 34.92 19.30
C ASP A 412 -166.14 35.02 18.22
N GLU A 413 -166.25 35.96 17.27
CA GLU A 413 -165.23 36.22 16.25
C GLU A 413 -163.93 36.76 16.88
N VAL A 414 -164.03 37.70 17.83
CA VAL A 414 -162.88 38.20 18.61
C VAL A 414 -162.26 37.09 19.45
N ARG A 415 -163.08 36.20 20.04
CA ARG A 415 -162.61 35.05 20.81
C ARG A 415 -161.85 34.06 19.93
N MET A 416 -162.36 33.74 18.75
CA MET A 416 -161.66 32.90 17.78
C MET A 416 -160.36 33.55 17.29
N LEU A 417 -160.35 34.87 17.07
CA LEU A 417 -159.15 35.60 16.68
C LEU A 417 -158.09 35.58 17.79
N ALA A 418 -158.49 35.73 19.05
CA ALA A 418 -157.60 35.63 20.20
C ALA A 418 -157.05 34.20 20.40
N ALA A 419 -157.89 33.17 20.28
CA ALA A 419 -157.43 31.78 20.32
C ALA A 419 -156.42 31.49 19.20
N ARG A 420 -156.72 31.90 17.97
CA ARG A 420 -155.81 31.76 16.82
C ARG A 420 -154.52 32.55 16.98
N THR A 421 -154.57 33.73 17.59
CA THR A 421 -153.38 34.52 17.93
C THR A 421 -152.53 33.80 18.99
N GLN A 422 -153.16 33.16 19.97
CA GLN A 422 -152.49 32.37 21.00
C GLN A 422 -151.78 31.14 20.40
N ASP A 423 -152.46 30.41 19.51
CA ASP A 423 -151.89 29.28 18.78
C ASP A 423 -150.67 29.72 17.93
N SER A 424 -150.79 30.84 17.20
CA SER A 424 -149.67 31.39 16.43
C SER A 424 -148.51 31.87 17.31
N THR A 425 -148.78 32.49 18.47
CA THR A 425 -147.70 32.85 19.43
C THR A 425 -147.00 31.62 19.99
N GLN A 426 -147.73 30.52 20.22
CA GLN A 426 -147.14 29.26 20.67
C GLN A 426 -146.23 28.65 19.61
N GLU A 427 -146.66 28.65 18.34
CA GLU A 427 -145.86 28.20 17.20
C GLU A 427 -144.59 29.06 17.04
N ILE A 428 -144.70 30.40 17.12
CA ILE A 428 -143.54 31.30 17.06
C ILE A 428 -142.62 31.07 18.27
N SER A 429 -143.15 30.86 19.47
CA SER A 429 -142.35 30.56 20.67
C SER A 429 -141.49 29.32 20.45
N SER A 430 -142.05 28.25 19.90
CA SER A 430 -141.29 27.03 19.58
C SER A 430 -140.19 27.27 18.53
N ILE A 431 -140.46 28.08 17.50
CA ILE A 431 -139.43 28.49 16.51
C ILE A 431 -138.31 29.29 17.18
N ILE A 432 -138.65 30.19 18.11
CA ILE A 432 -137.66 31.01 18.83
C ILE A 432 -136.83 30.17 19.80
N GLU A 433 -137.44 29.22 20.51
CA GLU A 433 -136.71 28.26 21.35
C GLU A 433 -135.72 27.42 20.51
N GLU A 434 -136.15 26.94 19.34
CA GLU A 434 -135.28 26.22 18.40
C GLU A 434 -134.15 27.13 17.91
N LEU A 435 -134.43 28.39 17.56
CA LEU A 435 -133.44 29.36 17.10
C LEU A 435 -132.41 29.68 18.20
N GLN A 436 -132.84 29.81 19.46
CA GLN A 436 -131.95 29.99 20.61
C GLN A 436 -131.05 28.77 20.82
N ALA A 437 -131.60 27.56 20.72
CA ALA A 437 -130.83 26.32 20.83
C ALA A 437 -129.79 26.21 19.72
N GLN A 438 -130.17 26.46 18.46
CA GLN A 438 -129.26 26.44 17.31
C GLN A 438 -128.19 27.53 17.40
N SER A 439 -128.54 28.73 17.88
CA SER A 439 -127.55 29.80 18.12
C SER A 439 -126.56 29.42 19.22
N GLY A 440 -127.02 28.70 20.27
CA GLY A 440 -126.15 28.13 21.30
C GLY A 440 -125.15 27.12 20.72
N LEU A 441 -125.64 26.15 19.95
CA LEU A 441 -124.80 25.16 19.27
C LEU A 441 -123.79 25.81 18.31
N ALA A 442 -124.21 26.82 17.55
CA ALA A 442 -123.32 27.56 16.66
C ALA A 442 -122.23 28.31 17.44
N ASN A 443 -122.56 28.93 18.58
CA ASN A 443 -121.58 29.59 19.43
C ASN A 443 -120.55 28.60 19.99
N ASP A 444 -121.00 27.46 20.52
CA ASP A 444 -120.11 26.42 21.05
C ASP A 444 -119.17 25.88 19.95
N SER A 445 -119.69 25.68 18.74
CA SER A 445 -118.89 25.26 17.58
C SER A 445 -117.84 26.31 17.18
N MET A 446 -118.16 27.61 17.28
CA MET A 446 -117.19 28.67 17.05
C MET A 446 -116.10 28.72 18.11
N GLN A 447 -116.45 28.49 19.38
CA GLN A 447 -115.47 28.45 20.46
C GLN A 447 -114.49 27.28 20.30
N VAL A 448 -114.99 26.09 19.95
CA VAL A 448 -114.14 24.94 19.59
C VAL A 448 -113.24 25.26 18.38
N SER A 449 -113.77 25.95 17.36
CA SER A 449 -112.99 26.34 16.18
C SER A 449 -111.86 27.32 16.53
N LEU A 450 -112.10 28.27 17.43
CA LEU A 450 -111.08 29.18 17.93
C LEU A 450 -109.98 28.45 18.74
N GLU A 451 -110.34 27.47 19.57
CA GLU A 451 -109.37 26.62 20.28
C GLU A 451 -108.50 25.81 19.31
N MET A 452 -109.12 25.18 18.30
CA MET A 452 -108.39 24.44 17.26
C MET A 452 -107.43 25.35 16.48
N LEU A 453 -107.85 26.58 16.21
CA LEU A 453 -107.03 27.55 15.48
C LEU A 453 -105.84 28.04 16.31
N ASN A 454 -106.03 28.28 17.62
CA ASN A 454 -104.92 28.57 18.53
C ASN A 454 -103.90 27.42 18.56
N ARG A 455 -104.38 26.17 18.62
CA ARG A 455 -103.50 25.00 18.56
C ARG A 455 -102.75 24.90 17.24
N ASN A 456 -103.39 25.24 16.12
CA ASN A 456 -102.73 25.29 14.82
C ASN A 456 -101.62 26.36 14.77
N ASN A 457 -101.85 27.54 15.35
CA ASN A 457 -100.82 28.58 15.47
C ASN A 457 -99.60 28.10 16.27
N GLU A 458 -99.80 27.39 17.40
CA GLU A 458 -98.70 26.81 18.16
C GLU A 458 -97.89 25.78 17.34
N LEU A 459 -98.56 24.91 16.59
CA LEU A 459 -97.91 23.92 15.73
C LEU A 459 -97.15 24.58 14.57
N THR A 460 -97.72 25.64 13.99
CA THR A 460 -97.09 26.45 12.95
C THR A 460 -95.81 27.11 13.47
N GLN A 461 -95.83 27.64 14.69
CA GLN A 461 -94.63 28.21 15.31
C GLN A 461 -93.54 27.16 15.54
N GLN A 462 -93.91 25.98 16.06
CA GLN A 462 -92.95 24.88 16.27
C GLN A 462 -92.32 24.41 14.94
N ALA A 463 -93.10 24.38 13.86
CA ALA A 463 -92.58 24.05 12.54
C ALA A 463 -91.61 25.12 12.01
N ASN A 464 -91.89 26.40 12.23
CA ASN A 464 -90.98 27.51 11.91
C ASN A 464 -89.66 27.38 12.67
N ASP A 465 -89.70 27.15 13.98
CA ASP A 465 -88.49 27.01 14.81
C ASP A 465 -87.64 25.81 14.35
N ALA A 466 -88.28 24.70 13.97
CA ALA A 466 -87.60 23.52 13.42
C ALA A 466 -86.92 23.81 12.07
N LEU A 467 -87.58 24.56 11.18
CA LEU A 467 -87.02 24.97 9.89
C LEU A 467 -85.83 25.92 10.06
N ILE A 468 -85.87 26.84 11.02
CA ILE A 468 -84.73 27.69 11.38
C ILE A 468 -83.55 26.83 11.84
N GLY A 469 -83.79 25.87 12.73
CA GLY A 469 -82.75 24.93 13.18
C GLY A 469 -82.15 24.09 12.04
N ILE A 470 -82.97 23.71 11.03
CA ILE A 470 -82.49 23.05 9.81
C ILE A 470 -81.58 24.00 9.02
N THR A 471 -81.99 25.25 8.76
CA THR A 471 -81.15 26.21 8.02
C THR A 471 -79.80 26.46 8.68
N GLU A 472 -79.76 26.58 10.02
CA GLU A 472 -78.50 26.73 10.76
C GLU A 472 -77.62 25.48 10.66
N SER A 473 -78.21 24.28 10.75
CA SER A 473 -77.48 23.02 10.59
C SER A 473 -76.91 22.86 9.19
N VAL A 474 -77.66 23.27 8.16
CA VAL A 474 -77.23 23.23 6.76
C VAL A 474 -76.08 24.22 6.51
N ALA A 475 -76.11 25.41 7.11
CA ALA A 475 -75.00 26.35 7.05
C ALA A 475 -73.70 25.74 7.61
N ASN A 476 -73.77 25.07 8.76
CA ASN A 476 -72.63 24.35 9.34
C ASN A 476 -72.10 23.23 8.43
N ILE A 477 -72.97 22.55 7.69
CA ILE A 477 -72.58 21.52 6.71
C ILE A 477 -71.82 22.15 5.53
N ASN A 478 -72.27 23.29 5.00
CA ASN A 478 -71.55 24.01 3.93
C ASN A 478 -70.15 24.44 4.37
N ASP A 479 -70.02 25.00 5.58
CA ASP A 479 -68.73 25.40 6.13
C ASP A 479 -67.80 24.18 6.27
N SER A 480 -68.34 23.05 6.74
CA SER A 480 -67.59 21.79 6.87
C SER A 480 -67.14 21.26 5.51
N ASN A 481 -68.01 21.27 4.50
CA ASN A 481 -67.67 20.83 3.14
C ASN A 481 -66.60 21.71 2.51
N THR A 482 -66.64 23.02 2.75
CA THR A 482 -65.59 23.95 2.28
C THR A 482 -64.23 23.60 2.89
N GLN A 483 -64.18 23.29 4.19
CA GLN A 483 -62.95 22.85 4.85
C GLN A 483 -62.46 21.49 4.32
N VAL A 484 -63.36 20.53 4.07
CA VAL A 484 -63.01 19.22 3.50
C VAL A 484 -62.44 19.37 2.09
N ALA A 485 -63.04 20.21 1.24
CA ALA A 485 -62.54 20.49 -0.10
C ALA A 485 -61.14 21.11 -0.07
N THR A 486 -60.93 22.09 0.82
CA THR A 486 -59.61 22.73 1.00
C THR A 486 -58.55 21.72 1.47
N ALA A 487 -58.88 20.88 2.46
CA ALA A 487 -57.98 19.84 2.95
C ALA A 487 -57.65 18.80 1.87
N ALA A 488 -58.62 18.45 1.01
CA ALA A 488 -58.41 17.55 -0.11
C ALA A 488 -57.50 18.16 -1.19
N GLU A 489 -57.61 19.45 -1.48
CA GLU A 489 -56.67 20.18 -2.37
C GLU A 489 -55.24 20.19 -1.81
N GLU A 490 -55.08 20.50 -0.51
CA GLU A 490 -53.77 20.45 0.16
C GLU A 490 -53.18 19.03 0.09
N GLN A 491 -53.99 17.99 0.35
CA GLN A 491 -53.56 16.60 0.25
C GLN A 491 -53.13 16.24 -1.17
N SER A 492 -53.85 16.71 -2.20
CA SER A 492 -53.47 16.52 -3.61
C SER A 492 -52.11 17.14 -3.92
N GLN A 493 -51.86 18.37 -3.45
CA GLN A 493 -50.58 19.05 -3.62
C GLN A 493 -49.43 18.29 -2.95
N VAL A 494 -49.60 17.88 -1.69
CA VAL A 494 -48.59 17.08 -0.97
C VAL A 494 -48.34 15.76 -1.69
N THR A 495 -49.38 15.14 -2.24
CA THR A 495 -49.23 13.88 -2.99
C THR A 495 -48.42 14.06 -4.27
N GLN A 496 -48.57 15.18 -4.98
CA GLN A 496 -47.71 15.51 -6.13
C GLN A 496 -46.24 15.69 -5.75
N ASP A 497 -45.97 16.34 -4.63
CA ASP A 497 -44.60 16.49 -4.11
C ASP A 497 -43.99 15.13 -3.72
N ILE A 498 -44.76 14.27 -3.07
CA ILE A 498 -44.34 12.90 -2.76
C ILE A 498 -44.05 12.14 -4.06
N ASN A 499 -44.93 12.22 -5.07
CA ASN A 499 -44.72 11.56 -6.36
C ASN A 499 -43.40 11.99 -7.02
N ARG A 500 -43.07 13.29 -6.99
CA ARG A 500 -41.79 13.79 -7.50
C ARG A 500 -40.61 13.21 -6.73
N ASN A 501 -40.72 13.10 -5.41
CA ASN A 501 -39.67 12.51 -4.58
C ASN A 501 -39.49 11.01 -4.84
N VAL A 502 -40.58 10.27 -5.07
CA VAL A 502 -40.56 8.84 -5.42
C VAL A 502 -39.84 8.62 -6.75
N VAL A 503 -40.11 9.45 -7.76
CA VAL A 503 -39.38 9.41 -9.05
C VAL A 503 -37.89 9.67 -8.85
N ASN A 504 -37.53 10.71 -8.07
CA ASN A 504 -36.14 11.01 -7.76
C ASN A 504 -35.44 9.86 -7.01
N MET A 505 -36.13 9.20 -6.06
CA MET A 505 -35.60 8.02 -5.36
C MET A 505 -35.34 6.88 -6.33
N SER A 506 -36.26 6.60 -7.25
CA SER A 506 -36.07 5.56 -8.28
C SER A 506 -34.83 5.83 -9.12
N GLU A 507 -34.60 7.09 -9.53
CA GLU A 507 -33.40 7.46 -10.29
C GLU A 507 -32.12 7.29 -9.47
N LEU A 508 -32.12 7.68 -8.18
CA LEU A 508 -30.98 7.49 -7.29
C LEU A 508 -30.65 6.00 -7.06
N VAL A 509 -31.66 5.14 -6.89
CA VAL A 509 -31.42 3.70 -6.75
C VAL A 509 -30.84 3.12 -8.05
N ASN A 510 -31.32 3.54 -9.22
CA ASN A 510 -30.71 3.14 -10.49
C ASN A 510 -29.24 3.60 -10.62
N GLN A 511 -28.91 4.80 -10.17
CA GLN A 511 -27.52 5.28 -10.11
C GLN A 511 -26.67 4.43 -9.15
N ASN A 512 -27.22 4.06 -7.98
CA ASN A 512 -26.55 3.16 -7.05
C ASN A 512 -26.27 1.79 -7.67
N VAL A 513 -27.23 1.20 -8.40
CA VAL A 513 -27.02 -0.08 -9.11
C VAL A 513 -25.84 0.01 -10.07
N ALA A 514 -25.73 1.11 -10.84
CA ALA A 514 -24.58 1.32 -11.72
C ALA A 514 -23.26 1.41 -10.95
N GLY A 515 -23.23 2.15 -9.83
CA GLY A 515 -22.05 2.28 -8.97
C GLY A 515 -21.63 0.96 -8.29
N ILE A 516 -22.61 0.16 -7.87
CA ILE A 516 -22.41 -1.19 -7.32
C ILE A 516 -21.78 -2.10 -8.37
N SER A 517 -22.33 -2.12 -9.60
CA SER A 517 -21.80 -2.91 -10.71
C SER A 517 -20.35 -2.54 -11.04
N GLN A 518 -20.04 -1.24 -11.10
CA GLN A 518 -18.68 -0.76 -11.33
C GLN A 518 -17.72 -1.19 -10.21
N SER A 519 -18.17 -1.10 -8.95
CA SER A 519 -17.38 -1.49 -7.78
C SER A 519 -17.14 -3.00 -7.73
N ALA A 520 -18.14 -3.81 -8.10
CA ALA A 520 -18.00 -5.25 -8.22
C ALA A 520 -16.94 -5.62 -9.27
N SER A 521 -17.02 -5.00 -10.47
CA SER A 521 -16.04 -5.24 -11.54
C SER A 521 -14.62 -4.83 -11.13
N ALA A 522 -14.46 -3.67 -10.50
CA ALA A 522 -13.16 -3.21 -10.02
C ALA A 522 -12.58 -4.14 -8.95
N SER A 523 -13.43 -4.68 -8.07
CA SER A 523 -13.03 -5.67 -7.07
C SER A 523 -12.55 -6.97 -7.71
N THR A 524 -13.26 -7.47 -8.73
CA THR A 524 -12.81 -8.65 -9.49
C THR A 524 -11.45 -8.39 -10.17
N GLU A 525 -11.26 -7.21 -10.75
CA GLU A 525 -9.99 -6.84 -11.38
C GLU A 525 -8.84 -6.73 -10.38
N LEU A 526 -9.06 -6.15 -9.20
CA LEU A 526 -8.07 -6.08 -8.12
C LEU A 526 -7.68 -7.48 -7.63
N SER A 527 -8.65 -8.38 -7.48
CA SER A 527 -8.39 -9.77 -7.10
C SER A 527 -7.48 -10.47 -8.12
N HIS A 528 -7.79 -10.32 -9.41
CA HIS A 528 -6.98 -10.87 -10.50
C HIS A 528 -5.58 -10.23 -10.57
N LEU A 529 -5.47 -8.92 -10.34
CA LEU A 529 -4.18 -8.22 -10.34
C LEU A 529 -3.30 -8.69 -9.16
N ALA A 530 -3.89 -8.91 -8.00
CA ALA A 530 -3.21 -9.43 -6.82
C ALA A 530 -2.75 -10.89 -7.03
N GLU A 531 -3.57 -11.73 -7.65
CA GLU A 531 -3.18 -13.09 -8.02
C GLU A 531 -2.03 -13.10 -9.04
N LYS A 532 -2.09 -12.24 -10.07
CA LYS A 532 -1.01 -12.05 -11.04
C LYS A 532 0.29 -11.55 -10.38
N GLN A 533 0.19 -10.64 -9.41
CA GLN A 533 1.34 -10.18 -8.65
C GLN A 533 1.95 -11.32 -7.82
N LYS A 534 1.12 -12.14 -7.17
CA LYS A 534 1.55 -13.34 -6.44
C LYS A 534 2.25 -14.34 -7.37
N GLU A 535 1.72 -14.56 -8.57
CA GLU A 535 2.34 -15.41 -9.59
C GLU A 535 3.72 -14.87 -10.00
N GLN A 536 3.86 -13.57 -10.26
CA GLN A 536 5.15 -12.96 -10.60
C GLN A 536 6.16 -13.06 -9.45
N LEU A 537 5.71 -12.90 -8.21
CA LEU A 537 6.56 -13.03 -7.03
C LEU A 537 6.95 -14.49 -6.75
N SER A 538 6.18 -15.47 -7.23
CA SER A 538 6.50 -16.91 -7.08
C SER A 538 7.77 -17.34 -7.81
N PHE A 539 8.29 -16.51 -8.72
CA PHE A 539 9.64 -16.67 -9.28
C PHE A 539 10.71 -16.69 -8.19
N PHE A 540 10.51 -15.88 -7.13
CA PHE A 540 11.43 -15.83 -6.00
C PHE A 540 11.13 -16.96 -5.02
N LYS A 541 12.17 -17.72 -4.70
CA LYS A 541 12.14 -18.74 -3.66
C LYS A 541 12.61 -18.12 -2.35
N LEU A 542 11.73 -18.12 -1.36
CA LEU A 542 11.97 -17.61 -0.02
C LEU A 542 12.74 -18.63 0.83
#